data_AF-A0A2P8DIL3-F1
#
_entry.id   AF-A0A2P8DIL3-F1
#
_cell.length_a   1.000
_cell.length_b   1.000
_cell.length_c   1.000
_cell.angle_alpha   90.00
_cell.angle_beta   90.00
_cell.angle_gamma   90.00
#
_symmetry.space_group_name_H-M   'P 1'
#
loop_
_entity.id
_entity.type
_entity.pdbx_description
1 polymer ?
#
loop_
_entity_poly.entity_id
_entity_poly.type
_entity_poly.pdbx_seq_one_letter_code
_entity_poly.pdbx_strand_id
1 'polypeptide(L)'
;MADNVRPIGTAATAKAHARVEARRIAEIAEQIAAEVRHTGAAVLACADDAERDRARKAGRRAGRIINRRVRTKILPDGRIGIWDTERGANPLHARLDEQRANRAISEALAKRPPLTGTRNPEDDGSR
;
A
#
# COMPACT_ATOMS: atom_id res chain seq x y z
N MET A 1 -39.16 -34.76 -16.44
CA MET A 1 -38.56 -33.79 -15.50
C MET A 1 -37.16 -34.30 -15.19
N ALA A 2 -36.12 -33.67 -15.72
CA ALA A 2 -34.74 -34.10 -15.50
C ALA A 2 -34.24 -33.52 -14.18
N ASP A 3 -33.94 -34.39 -13.24
CA ASP A 3 -33.36 -34.04 -11.95
C ASP A 3 -31.93 -33.55 -12.17
N ASN A 4 -31.73 -32.24 -12.07
CA ASN A 4 -30.42 -31.59 -12.15
C ASN A 4 -29.67 -31.79 -10.82
N VAL A 5 -29.24 -33.02 -10.54
CA VAL A 5 -28.36 -33.33 -9.42
C VAL A 5 -26.97 -32.77 -9.75
N ARG A 6 -26.65 -31.58 -9.20
CA ARG A 6 -25.28 -31.03 -9.28
C ARG A 6 -24.32 -32.03 -8.61
N PRO A 7 -23.22 -32.41 -9.26
CA PRO A 7 -22.28 -33.37 -8.69
C PRO A 7 -21.65 -32.80 -7.41
N ILE A 8 -21.87 -33.50 -6.29
CA ILE A 8 -21.46 -33.15 -4.91
C ILE A 8 -19.95 -32.87 -4.81
N GLY A 9 -19.13 -33.47 -5.69
CA GLY A 9 -17.68 -33.26 -5.77
C GLY A 9 -17.24 -31.83 -6.09
N THR A 10 -18.09 -31.03 -6.74
CA THR A 10 -17.76 -29.64 -7.14
C THR A 10 -17.89 -28.62 -6.01
N ALA A 11 -18.74 -28.88 -5.02
CA ALA A 11 -18.96 -27.98 -3.89
C ALA A 11 -17.82 -28.07 -2.86
N ALA A 12 -17.30 -29.27 -2.63
CA ALA A 12 -16.20 -29.50 -1.68
C ALA A 12 -14.89 -28.84 -2.17
N THR A 13 -14.59 -28.95 -3.45
CA THR A 13 -13.41 -28.32 -4.08
C THR A 13 -13.55 -26.80 -4.11
N ALA A 14 -14.70 -26.25 -4.49
CA ALA A 14 -14.96 -24.81 -4.44
C ALA A 14 -14.78 -24.23 -3.02
N LYS A 15 -15.25 -24.96 -1.99
CA LYS A 15 -15.08 -24.56 -0.58
C LYS A 15 -13.61 -24.62 -0.14
N ALA A 16 -12.84 -25.60 -0.61
CA ALA A 16 -11.41 -25.69 -0.33
C ALA A 16 -10.65 -24.52 -0.96
N HIS A 17 -10.91 -24.21 -2.23
CA HIS A 17 -10.32 -23.05 -2.91
C HIS A 17 -10.66 -21.73 -2.22
N ALA A 18 -11.92 -21.54 -1.82
CA ALA A 18 -12.34 -20.34 -1.09
C ALA A 18 -11.62 -20.18 0.26
N ARG A 19 -11.33 -21.29 0.96
CA ARG A 19 -10.57 -21.26 2.23
C ARG A 19 -9.11 -20.87 2.02
N VAL A 20 -8.45 -21.44 1.01
CA VAL A 20 -7.06 -21.08 0.68
C VAL A 20 -6.97 -19.61 0.30
N GLU A 21 -7.93 -19.14 -0.51
CA GLU A 21 -7.99 -17.74 -0.93
C GLU A 21 -8.25 -16.79 0.24
N ALA A 22 -9.18 -17.14 1.13
CA ALA A 22 -9.44 -16.36 2.34
C ALA A 22 -8.22 -16.29 3.28
N ARG A 23 -7.42 -17.36 3.35
CA ARG A 23 -6.18 -17.39 4.12
C ARG A 23 -5.12 -16.46 3.51
N ARG A 24 -4.90 -16.52 2.19
CA ARG A 24 -3.97 -15.61 1.49
C ARG A 24 -4.35 -14.15 1.69
N ILE A 25 -5.64 -13.82 1.57
CA ILE A 25 -6.13 -12.46 1.85
C ILE A 25 -5.89 -12.05 3.31
N ALA A 26 -5.99 -12.99 4.26
CA ALA A 26 -5.70 -12.71 5.67
C ALA A 26 -4.23 -12.36 5.89
N GLU A 27 -3.32 -13.17 5.35
CA GLU A 27 -1.87 -12.98 5.47
C GLU A 27 -1.44 -11.62 4.87
N ILE A 28 -1.95 -11.29 3.67
CA ILE A 28 -1.70 -9.98 3.05
C ILE A 28 -2.30 -8.84 3.91
N ALA A 29 -3.48 -9.04 4.48
CA ALA A 29 -4.12 -8.02 5.33
C ALA A 29 -3.32 -7.72 6.60
N GLU A 30 -2.69 -8.73 7.20
CA GLU A 30 -1.83 -8.55 8.37
C GLU A 30 -0.56 -7.75 8.03
N GLN A 31 0.06 -8.04 6.88
CA GLN A 31 1.21 -7.26 6.39
C GLN A 31 0.83 -5.81 6.12
N ILE A 32 -0.30 -5.57 5.42
CA ILE A 32 -0.81 -4.22 5.18
C ILE A 32 -1.12 -3.52 6.51
N ALA A 33 -1.73 -4.21 7.47
CA ALA A 33 -2.06 -3.64 8.77
C ALA A 33 -0.80 -3.20 9.55
N ALA A 34 0.26 -4.02 9.52
CA ALA A 34 1.53 -3.68 10.13
C ALA A 34 2.15 -2.44 9.48
N GLU A 35 2.18 -2.40 8.16
CA GLU A 35 2.71 -1.28 7.39
C GLU A 35 1.91 0.01 7.65
N VAL A 36 0.59 -0.03 7.51
CA VAL A 36 -0.29 1.14 7.74
C VAL A 36 -0.22 1.64 9.18
N ARG A 37 -0.06 0.78 10.20
CA ARG A 37 0.19 1.25 11.58
C ARG A 37 1.49 2.03 11.68
N HIS A 38 2.51 1.58 10.95
CA HIS A 38 3.83 2.19 11.02
C HIS A 38 3.87 3.48 10.19
N THR A 39 3.64 3.41 8.89
CA THR A 39 3.85 4.48 7.91
C THR A 39 2.57 5.19 7.48
N GLY A 40 1.40 4.72 7.93
CA GLY A 40 0.10 5.33 7.61
C GLY A 40 -0.44 4.97 6.24
N ALA A 41 0.38 4.37 5.39
CA ALA A 41 0.00 3.96 4.04
C ALA A 41 0.81 2.75 3.58
N ALA A 42 0.24 1.96 2.69
CA ALA A 42 0.90 0.85 2.02
C ALA A 42 0.62 0.93 0.51
N VAL A 43 1.60 0.57 -0.30
CA VAL A 43 1.45 0.48 -1.76
C VAL A 43 1.84 -0.92 -2.21
N LEU A 44 0.94 -1.59 -2.92
CA LEU A 44 1.15 -2.95 -3.42
C LEU A 44 1.29 -2.92 -4.94
N ALA A 45 2.34 -3.55 -5.45
CA ALA A 45 2.41 -3.91 -6.85
C ALA A 45 1.48 -5.09 -7.12
N CYS A 46 0.71 -5.03 -8.21
CA CYS A 46 -0.21 -6.08 -8.63
C CYS A 46 0.01 -6.35 -10.11
N ALA A 47 0.25 -7.60 -10.48
CA ALA A 47 0.49 -8.02 -11.85
C ALA A 47 -0.79 -8.05 -12.69
N ASP A 48 -1.93 -8.40 -12.08
CA ASP A 48 -3.21 -8.59 -12.76
C ASP A 48 -4.41 -8.03 -11.96
N ASP A 49 -5.59 -8.06 -12.57
CA ASP A 49 -6.83 -7.61 -11.92
C ASP A 49 -7.24 -8.47 -10.72
N ALA A 50 -6.92 -9.76 -10.74
CA ALA A 50 -7.23 -10.66 -9.64
C ALA A 50 -6.41 -10.31 -8.38
N GLU A 51 -5.14 -9.95 -8.56
CA GLU A 51 -4.27 -9.42 -7.51
C GLU A 51 -4.75 -8.07 -7.00
N ARG A 52 -5.18 -7.16 -7.90
CA ARG A 52 -5.77 -5.88 -7.49
C ARG A 52 -7.00 -6.09 -6.61
N ASP A 53 -7.87 -7.02 -6.96
CA ASP A 53 -9.06 -7.33 -6.16
C ASP A 53 -8.73 -8.00 -4.83
N ARG A 54 -7.73 -8.90 -4.80
CA ARG A 54 -7.20 -9.47 -3.56
C ARG A 54 -6.63 -8.40 -2.64
N ALA A 55 -5.81 -7.49 -3.18
CA ALA A 55 -5.24 -6.36 -2.44
C ALA A 55 -6.34 -5.43 -1.90
N ARG A 56 -7.40 -5.16 -2.66
CA ARG A 56 -8.55 -4.37 -2.18
C ARG A 56 -9.30 -5.07 -1.04
N LYS A 57 -9.50 -6.39 -1.12
CA LYS A 57 -10.12 -7.18 -0.04
C LYS A 57 -9.23 -7.20 1.21
N ALA A 58 -7.92 -7.39 1.02
CA ALA A 58 -6.94 -7.38 2.09
C ALA A 58 -6.86 -6.00 2.77
N GLY A 59 -6.85 -4.91 2.01
CA GLY A 59 -6.88 -3.54 2.53
C GLY A 59 -8.08 -3.26 3.42
N ARG A 60 -9.30 -3.64 2.98
CA ARG A 60 -10.50 -3.52 3.84
C ARG A 60 -10.38 -4.32 5.13
N ARG A 61 -9.78 -5.51 5.07
CA ARG A 61 -9.55 -6.35 6.25
C ARG A 61 -8.46 -5.75 7.16
N ALA A 62 -7.42 -5.16 6.60
CA ALA A 62 -6.38 -4.46 7.34
C ALA A 62 -6.96 -3.29 8.16
N GLY A 63 -7.87 -2.49 7.58
CA GLY A 63 -8.59 -1.44 8.30
C GLY A 63 -9.32 -1.96 9.55
N ARG A 64 -9.94 -3.15 9.45
CA ARG A 64 -10.56 -3.81 10.62
C ARG A 64 -9.53 -4.26 11.65
N ILE A 65 -8.38 -4.81 11.22
CA ILE A 65 -7.29 -5.25 12.10
C ILE A 65 -6.68 -4.09 12.89
N ILE A 66 -6.60 -2.90 12.30
CA ILE A 66 -6.06 -1.71 12.96
C ILE A 66 -7.15 -0.86 13.65
N ASN A 67 -8.42 -1.26 13.52
CA ASN A 67 -9.60 -0.53 13.99
C ASN A 67 -9.64 0.93 13.52
N ARG A 68 -9.37 1.16 12.22
CA ARG A 68 -9.40 2.50 11.61
C ARG A 68 -9.97 2.48 10.20
N ARG A 69 -10.45 3.64 9.76
CA ARG A 69 -10.92 3.79 8.38
C ARG A 69 -9.74 3.90 7.42
N VAL A 70 -9.66 2.94 6.50
CA VAL A 70 -8.69 2.93 5.41
C VAL A 70 -9.37 3.18 4.07
N ARG A 71 -8.70 3.91 3.18
CA ARG A 71 -9.10 4.08 1.79
C ARG A 71 -8.18 3.28 0.89
N THR A 72 -8.74 2.70 -0.16
CA THR A 72 -7.99 1.96 -1.17
C THR A 72 -8.28 2.55 -2.55
N LYS A 73 -7.23 2.77 -3.36
CA LYS A 73 -7.34 3.30 -4.72
C LYS A 73 -6.31 2.64 -5.63
N ILE A 74 -6.69 2.45 -6.90
CA ILE A 74 -5.73 2.13 -7.96
C ILE A 74 -4.97 3.42 -8.30
N LEU A 75 -3.65 3.37 -8.22
CA LEU A 75 -2.75 4.46 -8.58
C LEU A 75 -2.55 4.52 -10.10
N PRO A 76 -2.12 5.66 -10.67
CA PRO A 76 -1.95 5.81 -12.11
C PRO A 76 -0.98 4.81 -12.76
N ASP A 77 -0.04 4.28 -11.98
CA ASP A 77 0.94 3.26 -12.39
C ASP A 77 0.41 1.82 -12.24
N GLY A 78 -0.88 1.65 -11.95
CA GLY A 78 -1.53 0.33 -11.82
C GLY A 78 -1.37 -0.33 -10.45
N ARG A 79 -0.62 0.28 -9.51
CA ARG A 79 -0.47 -0.24 -8.14
C ARG A 79 -1.71 0.03 -7.29
N ILE A 80 -1.85 -0.68 -6.17
CA ILE A 80 -2.91 -0.42 -5.18
C ILE A 80 -2.33 0.37 -4.01
N GLY A 81 -2.79 1.61 -3.86
CA GLY A 81 -2.52 2.43 -2.68
C GLY A 81 -3.59 2.21 -1.61
N ILE A 82 -3.16 2.04 -0.36
CA ILE A 82 -4.00 1.87 0.82
C ILE A 82 -3.51 2.85 1.89
N TRP A 83 -4.38 3.66 2.48
CA TRP A 83 -3.95 4.61 3.52
C TRP A 83 -5.00 4.83 4.60
N ASP A 84 -4.53 5.10 5.81
CA ASP A 84 -5.35 5.50 6.96
C ASP A 84 -5.84 6.95 6.76
N THR A 85 -7.16 7.12 6.66
CA THR A 85 -7.77 8.43 6.42
C THR A 85 -7.88 9.29 7.68
N GLU A 86 -7.71 8.69 8.85
CA GLU A 86 -7.89 9.34 10.16
C GLU A 86 -6.55 9.72 10.79
N ARG A 87 -5.43 9.25 10.24
CA ARG A 87 -4.09 9.46 10.80
C ARG A 87 -3.72 10.92 10.99
N GLY A 88 -4.01 11.77 9.99
CA GLY A 88 -3.73 13.21 10.05
C GLY A 88 -4.58 13.98 11.07
N ALA A 89 -5.71 13.42 11.49
CA ALA A 89 -6.55 14.03 12.53
C ALA A 89 -6.00 13.80 13.95
N ASN A 90 -5.08 12.84 14.12
CA ASN A 90 -4.44 12.59 15.41
C ASN A 90 -3.11 13.37 15.50
N PRO A 91 -3.01 14.38 16.39
CA PRO A 91 -1.85 15.26 16.47
C PRO A 91 -0.55 14.54 16.87
N LEU A 92 -0.62 13.42 17.60
CA LEU A 92 0.56 12.63 17.94
C LEU A 92 1.12 11.90 16.71
N HIS A 93 0.25 11.32 15.88
CA HIS A 93 0.68 10.66 14.66
C HIS A 93 1.24 11.66 13.65
N ALA A 94 0.60 12.83 13.50
CA ALA A 94 1.10 13.89 12.63
C ALA A 94 2.53 14.34 13.01
N ARG A 95 2.80 14.57 14.31
CA ARG A 95 4.15 14.91 14.79
C ARG A 95 5.17 13.79 14.56
N LEU A 96 4.80 12.54 14.80
CA LEU A 96 5.69 11.41 14.56
C LEU A 96 6.02 11.24 13.08
N ASP A 97 5.04 11.46 12.21
CA ASP A 97 5.24 11.42 10.76
C ASP A 97 6.15 12.53 10.27
N GLU A 98 5.96 13.74 10.77
CA GLU A 98 6.82 14.88 10.49
C GLU A 98 8.27 14.60 10.92
N GLN A 99 8.49 14.10 12.14
CA GLN A 99 9.83 13.75 12.62
C GLN A 99 10.50 12.68 11.75
N ARG A 100 9.74 11.66 11.32
CA ARG A 100 10.26 10.60 10.45
C ARG A 100 10.58 11.10 9.05
N ALA A 101 9.71 11.94 8.48
CA ALA A 101 9.94 12.56 7.19
C ALA A 101 11.20 13.45 7.23
N ASN A 102 11.33 14.28 8.26
CA ASN A 102 12.49 15.14 8.47
C ASN A 102 13.78 14.31 8.59
N ARG A 103 13.76 13.22 9.36
CA ARG A 103 14.89 12.31 9.48
C ARG A 103 15.28 11.69 8.12
N ALA A 104 14.31 11.19 7.36
CA ALA A 104 14.56 10.58 6.05
C ALA A 104 15.14 11.61 5.06
N ILE A 105 14.65 12.85 5.08
CA ILE A 105 15.19 13.96 4.28
C ILE A 105 16.63 14.25 4.69
N SER A 106 16.91 14.39 5.98
CA SER A 106 18.26 14.63 6.49
C SER A 106 19.23 13.52 6.09
N GLU A 107 18.83 12.26 6.21
CA GLU A 107 19.64 11.10 5.81
C GLU A 107 19.88 11.07 4.29
N ALA A 108 18.88 11.43 3.48
CA ALA A 108 19.02 11.52 2.02
C ALA A 108 19.95 12.66 1.59
N LEU A 109 19.86 13.82 2.24
CA LEU A 109 20.72 14.98 1.98
C LEU A 109 22.16 14.72 2.40
N ALA A 110 22.40 14.06 3.54
CA ALA A 110 23.75 13.73 4.01
C ALA A 110 24.51 12.82 3.03
N LYS A 111 23.79 12.00 2.27
CA LYS A 111 24.37 11.10 1.24
C LYS A 111 24.57 11.78 -0.11
N ARG A 112 24.06 13.00 -0.29
CA ARG A 112 24.13 13.73 -1.55
C ARG A 112 25.33 14.69 -1.50
N PRO A 113 26.22 14.69 -2.50
CA PRO A 113 27.25 15.70 -2.58
C PRO A 113 26.59 17.09 -2.62
N PRO A 114 27.19 18.11 -1.96
CA PRO A 114 26.66 19.45 -1.99
C PRO A 114 26.51 19.91 -3.44
N LEU A 115 25.45 20.67 -3.73
CA LEU A 115 25.28 21.30 -5.04
C LEU A 115 26.41 22.33 -5.20
N THR A 116 27.49 21.95 -5.89
CA THR A 116 28.55 22.87 -6.29
C THR A 116 28.01 23.74 -7.42
N GLY A 117 27.38 24.85 -7.07
CA GLY A 117 27.04 25.90 -8.00
C GLY A 117 28.29 26.67 -8.40
N THR A 118 29.01 26.22 -9.42
CA THR A 118 30.03 27.03 -10.11
C THR A 118 29.58 27.27 -11.54
N ARG A 119 28.50 28.04 -11.70
CA ARG A 119 28.30 28.79 -12.94
C ARG A 119 28.85 30.18 -12.65
N ASN A 120 30.10 30.42 -13.05
CA ASN A 120 30.60 31.78 -13.15
C ASN A 120 29.71 32.51 -14.18
N PRO A 121 29.09 33.64 -13.83
CA PRO A 121 28.27 34.41 -14.77
C PRO A 121 29.11 35.13 -15.86
N GLU A 122 30.43 34.92 -15.91
CA GLU A 122 31.34 35.67 -16.79
C GLU A 122 31.81 34.92 -18.05
N ASP A 123 31.26 33.74 -18.33
CA ASP A 123 31.66 32.92 -19.50
C ASP A 123 30.71 33.04 -20.70
N ASP A 124 29.88 34.08 -20.76
CA ASP A 124 29.23 34.49 -22.02
C ASP A 124 30.21 35.36 -22.81
N GLY A 125 31.17 34.65 -23.41
CA GLY A 125 32.26 35.19 -24.19
C GLY A 125 31.81 36.11 -25.32
N SER A 126 32.42 37.29 -25.32
CA SER A 126 32.89 38.05 -26.46
C SER A 126 32.60 37.45 -27.85
N ARG A 127 31.72 38.11 -28.59
CA ARG A 127 31.82 38.26 -30.05
C ARG A 127 31.46 39.68 -30.45
#